data_AF-A0A3B3QNU5-F1
#
_entry.id   AF-A0A3B3QNU5-F1
#
_cell.length_a   1.000
_cell.length_b   1.000
_cell.length_c   1.000
_cell.angle_alpha   90.00
_cell.angle_beta   90.00
_cell.angle_gamma   90.00
#
_symmetry.space_group_name_H-M   'P 1'
#
loop_
_entity.id
_entity.type
_entity.pdbx_description
1 polymer ?
#
loop_
_entity_poly.entity_id
_entity_poly.type
_entity_poly.pdbx_seq_one_letter_code
_entity_poly.pdbx_strand_id
1 'polypeptide(L)'
;NADSGSSAVDSCDAAKRETDRLSFQKLPMQIAALGRPLHPGMLYDCRDDSFIPGVTLWDPEDIEKNLSVHEQNQTKSEITPSDSLSKKSSLLDISASLKASFLGGLVEVGGSAKYLKDILTLESQCRVTMHFSQKTVFKQLNMRNIGKITCADVIKHGTATHVVTGVLYGADAFMVFDQTASRNEDKQEIQGSLEVMVKKIPLIPISGSGKLQMTDEEQKKVEKFQCTFYGDVKLEENPTTYMEAVKVYKYLPRLLGERGEKAVPMTVWLYPLKYLDKRAAKLVREISENLIIEMETVMEDLQRATITVNELLQISETIQATDIQAKLKTFHHMLRQYKITILKNISTLLPIIRKGAKDKKVLEKILKYHHESPFTQAKVNKWLDEKRTELEVIRTYIDAFENQKNAEIVSFKQHSGFIFSPHYESVFTFVFTSLKYEEPYILDLTKCLSEKFIRKKNTGDSFRKAVEDDKTTPWFLKSDISQTMRDTFDLFSIFSDINKQEKKNKFVVSYISDPTHPGAAIYLHQRGNLQDYRKVKDHNKKYRAALCNDVILRRCSVEKYYLSKKKKKILPIETCYRAFLHMGSSTVLGLGLGFRG
;
A
#
# COMPACT_ATOMS: atom_id res chain seq x y z
N ASN A 1 66.85 -14.55 -35.06
CA ASN A 1 66.21 -15.41 -34.04
C ASN A 1 65.88 -14.60 -32.79
N ALA A 2 64.76 -13.90 -32.79
CA ALA A 2 64.00 -13.47 -31.59
C ALA A 2 62.88 -12.55 -32.06
N ASP A 3 61.79 -13.11 -32.63
CA ASP A 3 60.51 -12.36 -32.71
C ASP A 3 59.27 -13.23 -33.01
N SER A 4 59.24 -14.46 -32.51
CA SER A 4 58.09 -15.36 -32.67
C SER A 4 57.48 -15.84 -31.34
N GLY A 5 57.83 -15.17 -30.22
CA GLY A 5 57.44 -15.62 -28.87
C GLY A 5 56.25 -14.93 -28.24
N SER A 6 55.80 -13.77 -28.74
CA SER A 6 54.81 -12.93 -28.05
C SER A 6 53.35 -13.21 -28.46
N SER A 7 53.07 -13.62 -29.70
CA SER A 7 51.67 -13.82 -30.14
C SER A 7 51.05 -15.15 -29.67
N ALA A 8 51.89 -16.16 -29.40
CA ALA A 8 51.43 -17.47 -28.95
C ALA A 8 51.00 -17.47 -27.47
N VAL A 9 51.60 -16.62 -26.64
CA VAL A 9 51.30 -16.54 -25.19
C VAL A 9 49.99 -15.78 -24.97
N ASP A 10 49.75 -14.67 -25.70
CA ASP A 10 48.50 -13.91 -25.61
C ASP A 10 47.29 -14.67 -26.19
N SER A 11 47.48 -15.45 -27.26
CA SER A 11 46.44 -16.34 -27.79
C SER A 11 46.10 -17.49 -26.84
N CYS A 12 47.09 -18.00 -26.10
CA CYS A 12 46.88 -19.08 -25.15
C CYS A 12 46.17 -18.57 -23.89
N ASP A 13 46.48 -17.37 -23.41
CA ASP A 13 45.79 -16.74 -22.27
C ASP A 13 44.37 -16.25 -22.60
N ALA A 14 44.12 -15.79 -23.83
CA ALA A 14 42.76 -15.50 -24.31
C ALA A 14 41.92 -16.78 -24.43
N ALA A 15 42.50 -17.85 -25.01
CA ALA A 15 41.86 -19.16 -25.06
C ALA A 15 41.64 -19.74 -23.66
N LYS A 16 42.58 -19.59 -22.72
CA LYS A 16 42.45 -20.06 -21.33
C LYS A 16 41.40 -19.29 -20.56
N ARG A 17 41.29 -17.96 -20.73
CA ARG A 17 40.19 -17.14 -20.18
C ARG A 17 38.83 -17.46 -20.80
N GLU A 18 38.79 -17.85 -22.08
CA GLU A 18 37.57 -18.27 -22.75
C GLU A 18 37.18 -19.70 -22.35
N THR A 19 38.16 -20.59 -22.13
CA THR A 19 37.98 -21.94 -21.59
C THR A 19 37.59 -21.90 -20.11
N ASP A 20 38.07 -20.93 -19.33
CA ASP A 20 37.67 -20.67 -17.95
C ASP A 20 36.28 -20.02 -17.89
N ARG A 21 35.93 -19.11 -18.81
CA ARG A 21 34.54 -18.63 -18.97
C ARG A 21 33.58 -19.74 -19.43
N LEU A 22 34.05 -20.68 -20.26
CA LEU A 22 33.31 -21.88 -20.68
C LEU A 22 33.26 -22.97 -19.57
N SER A 23 34.22 -22.99 -18.63
CA SER A 23 34.22 -23.93 -17.50
C SER A 23 33.22 -23.49 -16.41
N PHE A 24 33.01 -22.18 -16.23
CA PHE A 24 31.90 -21.64 -15.43
C PHE A 24 30.50 -21.90 -16.04
N GLN A 25 30.41 -22.24 -17.33
CA GLN A 25 29.12 -22.58 -17.99
C GLN A 25 28.67 -24.03 -17.81
N LYS A 26 29.47 -24.88 -17.14
CA LYS A 26 29.09 -26.27 -16.84
C LYS A 26 28.42 -26.44 -15.46
N LEU A 27 28.29 -25.38 -14.67
CA LEU A 27 27.69 -25.46 -13.34
C LEU A 27 26.16 -25.53 -13.46
N PRO A 28 25.50 -26.47 -12.73
CA PRO A 28 24.05 -26.53 -12.68
C PRO A 28 23.48 -25.22 -12.08
N MET A 29 22.43 -24.70 -12.71
CA MET A 29 21.72 -23.52 -12.24
C MET A 29 20.88 -23.89 -11.01
N GLN A 30 20.91 -23.05 -9.98
CA GLN A 30 20.08 -23.25 -8.78
C GLN A 30 18.86 -22.33 -8.82
N ILE A 31 17.69 -22.88 -8.49
CA ILE A 31 16.45 -22.10 -8.36
C ILE A 31 15.67 -22.52 -7.11
N ALA A 32 14.89 -21.59 -6.54
CA ALA A 32 13.93 -21.90 -5.49
C ALA A 32 12.70 -22.63 -6.08
N ALA A 33 12.24 -23.68 -5.40
CA ALA A 33 11.08 -24.46 -5.82
C ALA A 33 9.76 -23.71 -5.64
N LEU A 34 9.63 -22.90 -4.59
CA LEU A 34 8.45 -22.06 -4.30
C LEU A 34 7.12 -22.84 -4.24
N GLY A 35 7.16 -24.03 -3.65
CA GLY A 35 6.00 -24.93 -3.54
C GLY A 35 5.66 -25.69 -4.82
N ARG A 36 6.48 -25.58 -5.89
CA ARG A 36 6.32 -26.38 -7.11
C ARG A 36 6.90 -27.79 -6.90
N PRO A 37 6.19 -28.86 -7.30
CA PRO A 37 6.62 -30.25 -7.11
C PRO A 37 7.71 -30.63 -8.12
N LEU A 38 8.92 -30.10 -7.93
CA LEU A 38 10.07 -30.34 -8.79
C LEU A 38 10.92 -31.49 -8.22
N HIS A 39 11.06 -32.56 -9.01
CA HIS A 39 11.77 -33.77 -8.63
C HIS A 39 12.88 -34.12 -9.63
N PRO A 40 13.91 -34.88 -9.23
CA PRO A 40 14.96 -35.32 -10.14
C PRO A 40 14.40 -36.04 -11.37
N GLY A 41 14.95 -35.71 -12.55
CA GLY A 41 14.53 -36.23 -13.85
C GLY A 41 13.43 -35.42 -14.54
N MET A 42 12.73 -34.52 -13.82
CA MET A 42 11.70 -33.66 -14.42
C MET A 42 12.29 -32.60 -15.35
N LEU A 43 11.51 -32.23 -16.36
CA LEU A 43 11.90 -31.25 -17.36
C LEU A 43 11.43 -29.85 -16.96
N TYR A 44 12.31 -28.86 -17.15
CA TYR A 44 12.08 -27.46 -16.80
C TYR A 44 12.41 -26.53 -17.95
N ASP A 45 11.60 -25.50 -18.14
CA ASP A 45 11.85 -24.43 -19.10
C ASP A 45 12.14 -23.09 -18.41
N CYS A 46 13.43 -22.72 -18.31
CA CYS A 46 13.85 -21.42 -17.78
C CYS A 46 13.38 -20.21 -18.59
N ARG A 47 12.80 -20.40 -19.79
CA ARG A 47 12.28 -19.29 -20.60
C ARG A 47 10.96 -18.78 -20.02
N ASP A 48 10.10 -19.72 -19.64
CA ASP A 48 8.75 -19.49 -19.12
C ASP A 48 8.67 -19.76 -17.59
N ASP A 49 9.75 -20.26 -16.97
CA ASP A 49 9.82 -20.74 -15.57
C ASP A 49 8.75 -21.79 -15.21
N SER A 50 8.49 -22.67 -16.16
CA SER A 50 7.51 -23.74 -16.10
C SER A 50 8.17 -25.12 -16.11
N PHE A 51 7.40 -26.13 -15.71
CA PHE A 51 7.79 -27.53 -15.75
C PHE A 51 6.66 -28.36 -16.35
N ILE A 52 6.96 -29.59 -16.76
CA ILE A 52 5.99 -30.51 -17.36
C ILE A 52 5.66 -31.60 -16.32
N PRO A 53 4.46 -31.59 -15.70
CA PRO A 53 4.07 -32.63 -14.76
C PRO A 53 4.02 -34.02 -15.43
N GLY A 54 4.48 -35.04 -14.72
CA GLY A 54 4.38 -36.44 -15.17
C GLY A 54 5.34 -36.84 -16.30
N VAL A 55 6.20 -35.93 -16.77
CA VAL A 55 7.18 -36.21 -17.83
C VAL A 55 8.60 -36.11 -17.27
N THR A 56 9.37 -37.18 -17.43
CA THR A 56 10.78 -37.26 -17.07
C THR A 56 11.66 -37.50 -18.29
N LEU A 57 12.92 -37.06 -18.24
CA LEU A 57 13.85 -37.23 -19.35
C LEU A 57 14.28 -38.70 -19.54
N TRP A 58 14.38 -39.44 -18.43
CA TRP A 58 14.75 -40.85 -18.38
C TRP A 58 13.61 -41.70 -17.84
N ASP A 59 13.75 -43.02 -18.01
CA ASP A 59 12.86 -44.00 -17.40
C ASP A 59 12.84 -43.86 -15.87
N PRO A 60 11.67 -43.95 -15.21
CA PRO A 60 11.57 -43.88 -13.75
C PRO A 60 12.47 -44.87 -13.01
N GLU A 61 12.66 -46.09 -13.54
CA GLU A 61 13.53 -47.09 -12.91
C GLU A 61 15.00 -46.69 -12.97
N ASP A 62 15.43 -46.07 -14.09
CA ASP A 62 16.80 -45.57 -14.25
C ASP A 62 17.06 -44.39 -13.32
N ILE A 63 16.06 -43.52 -13.12
CA ILE A 63 16.12 -42.40 -12.16
C ILE A 63 16.31 -42.95 -10.75
N GLU A 64 15.50 -43.93 -10.34
CA GLU A 64 15.56 -44.52 -9.00
C GLU A 64 16.91 -45.22 -8.74
N LYS A 65 17.37 -46.06 -9.68
CA LYS A 65 18.66 -46.77 -9.59
C LYS A 65 19.87 -45.84 -9.50
N ASN A 66 19.78 -44.64 -10.07
CA ASN A 66 20.88 -43.66 -10.11
C ASN A 66 20.72 -42.50 -9.13
N LEU A 67 19.75 -42.57 -8.21
CA LEU A 67 19.52 -41.53 -7.22
C LEU A 67 20.43 -41.73 -6.00
N SER A 68 21.23 -40.72 -5.68
CA SER A 68 21.96 -40.67 -4.41
C SER A 68 21.26 -39.71 -3.45
N VAL A 69 21.21 -40.12 -2.17
CA VAL A 69 20.51 -39.41 -1.10
C VAL A 69 21.51 -39.07 -0.02
N HIS A 70 21.57 -37.79 0.37
CA HIS A 70 22.48 -37.25 1.37
C HIS A 70 21.70 -36.47 2.40
N GLU A 71 21.88 -36.77 3.69
CA GLU A 71 21.25 -36.01 4.76
C GLU A 71 21.84 -34.59 4.83
N GLN A 72 20.97 -33.59 5.00
CA GLN A 72 21.31 -32.17 5.09
C GLN A 72 20.44 -31.49 6.15
N ASN A 73 20.61 -31.89 7.41
CA ASN A 73 19.87 -31.34 8.53
C ASN A 73 20.37 -29.94 8.89
N GLN A 74 19.58 -28.91 8.58
CA GLN A 74 19.87 -27.53 8.96
C GLN A 74 18.58 -26.81 9.35
N THR A 75 18.59 -26.08 10.45
CA THR A 75 17.45 -25.26 10.89
C THR A 75 17.90 -23.82 11.05
N LYS A 76 17.13 -22.90 10.49
CA LYS A 76 17.32 -21.46 10.60
C LYS A 76 16.00 -20.79 10.99
N SER A 77 16.08 -19.74 11.80
CA SER A 77 14.96 -18.86 12.10
C SER A 77 15.42 -17.42 11.91
N GLU A 78 14.57 -16.59 11.32
CA GLU A 78 14.83 -15.18 11.06
C GLU A 78 13.58 -14.35 11.36
N ILE A 79 13.77 -13.17 11.93
CA ILE A 79 12.68 -12.23 12.22
C ILE A 79 12.96 -10.95 11.44
N THR A 80 11.97 -10.44 10.73
CA THR A 80 12.11 -9.20 9.96
C THR A 80 10.88 -8.29 10.09
N PRO A 81 11.08 -6.98 10.27
CA PRO A 81 10.01 -5.99 10.16
C PRO A 81 9.75 -5.54 8.71
N SER A 82 10.55 -6.01 7.74
CA SER A 82 10.46 -5.57 6.34
C SER A 82 9.54 -6.46 5.50
N ASP A 83 8.57 -5.84 4.82
CA ASP A 83 7.62 -6.50 3.91
C ASP A 83 7.97 -6.32 2.41
N SER A 84 9.15 -5.76 2.09
CA SER A 84 9.59 -5.55 0.69
C SER A 84 9.77 -6.84 -0.08
N LEU A 85 9.54 -6.82 -1.40
CA LEU A 85 9.70 -7.99 -2.24
C LEU A 85 11.15 -8.49 -2.23
N SER A 86 12.12 -7.58 -2.20
CA SER A 86 13.54 -7.91 -2.04
C SER A 86 13.79 -8.72 -0.77
N LYS A 87 13.21 -8.30 0.37
CA LYS A 87 13.37 -9.04 1.61
C LYS A 87 12.71 -10.41 1.55
N LYS A 88 11.47 -10.52 1.05
CA LYS A 88 10.78 -11.81 0.90
C LYS A 88 11.51 -12.76 -0.04
N SER A 89 12.05 -12.22 -1.14
CA SER A 89 12.86 -12.96 -2.10
C SER A 89 14.13 -13.49 -1.44
N SER A 90 14.78 -12.70 -0.58
CA SER A 90 15.97 -13.13 0.16
C SER A 90 15.69 -14.24 1.19
N LEU A 91 14.53 -14.23 1.84
CA LEU A 91 14.16 -15.27 2.82
C LEU A 91 13.91 -16.62 2.16
N LEU A 92 13.46 -16.61 0.90
CA LEU A 92 13.16 -17.79 0.09
C LEU A 92 14.26 -18.14 -0.93
N ASP A 93 15.46 -17.54 -0.81
CA ASP A 93 16.59 -17.75 -1.72
C ASP A 93 16.23 -17.60 -3.22
N ILE A 94 15.38 -16.63 -3.56
CA ILE A 94 14.90 -16.39 -4.93
C ILE A 94 15.95 -15.63 -5.72
N SER A 95 16.42 -16.24 -6.82
CA SER A 95 17.36 -15.61 -7.75
C SER A 95 16.73 -14.42 -8.50
N ALA A 96 17.56 -13.52 -9.02
CA ALA A 96 17.08 -12.36 -9.78
C ALA A 96 16.21 -12.77 -10.97
N SER A 97 16.63 -13.77 -11.76
CA SER A 97 15.86 -14.25 -12.92
C SER A 97 14.50 -14.82 -12.50
N LEU A 98 14.44 -15.60 -11.42
CA LEU A 98 13.17 -16.13 -10.91
C LEU A 98 12.28 -15.04 -10.31
N LYS A 99 12.85 -14.04 -9.64
CA LYS A 99 12.13 -12.85 -9.16
C LYS A 99 11.48 -12.09 -10.31
N ALA A 100 12.18 -11.94 -11.44
CA ALA A 100 11.60 -11.32 -12.63
C ALA A 100 10.37 -12.09 -13.13
N SER A 101 10.43 -13.42 -13.12
CA SER A 101 9.32 -14.29 -13.52
C SER A 101 8.15 -14.24 -12.55
N PHE A 102 8.43 -14.19 -11.24
CA PHE A 102 7.41 -13.99 -10.22
C PHE A 102 6.70 -12.63 -10.41
N LEU A 103 7.46 -11.55 -10.57
CA LEU A 103 6.91 -10.23 -10.87
C LEU A 103 6.11 -10.23 -12.18
N GLY A 104 6.58 -10.94 -13.20
CA GLY A 104 5.86 -11.13 -14.48
C GLY A 104 4.67 -12.09 -14.42
N GLY A 105 4.33 -12.64 -13.25
CA GLY A 105 3.22 -13.58 -13.09
C GLY A 105 3.40 -14.91 -13.84
N LEU A 106 4.64 -15.27 -14.18
CA LEU A 106 4.99 -16.54 -14.86
C LEU A 106 5.11 -17.71 -13.87
N VAL A 107 5.31 -17.41 -12.58
CA VAL A 107 5.50 -18.41 -11.54
C VAL A 107 4.29 -18.44 -10.63
N GLU A 108 3.63 -19.60 -10.56
CA GLU A 108 2.68 -19.89 -9.51
C GLU A 108 3.41 -20.39 -8.27
N VAL A 109 3.05 -19.85 -7.11
CA VAL A 109 3.68 -20.15 -5.82
C VAL A 109 2.70 -20.95 -4.95
N GLY A 110 3.21 -22.00 -4.31
CA GLY A 110 2.48 -22.87 -3.40
C GLY A 110 3.01 -22.79 -1.97
N GLY A 111 2.33 -23.48 -1.04
CA GLY A 111 2.80 -23.65 0.34
C GLY A 111 3.21 -22.35 1.03
N SER A 112 4.39 -22.38 1.65
CA SER A 112 5.03 -21.24 2.33
C SER A 112 5.26 -20.04 1.40
N ALA A 113 5.60 -20.27 0.13
CA ALA A 113 5.89 -19.23 -0.85
C ALA A 113 4.67 -18.36 -1.21
N LYS A 114 3.46 -18.74 -0.80
CA LYS A 114 2.29 -17.83 -0.84
C LYS A 114 2.51 -16.54 -0.05
N TYR A 115 3.41 -16.54 0.93
CA TYR A 115 3.87 -15.34 1.64
C TYR A 115 4.33 -14.21 0.70
N LEU A 116 4.89 -14.54 -0.47
CA LEU A 116 5.29 -13.53 -1.48
C LEU A 116 4.13 -12.66 -1.97
N LYS A 117 2.89 -13.18 -1.91
CA LYS A 117 1.68 -12.48 -2.36
C LYS A 117 0.93 -11.77 -1.22
N ASP A 118 1.25 -12.09 0.03
CA ASP A 118 0.69 -11.41 1.20
C ASP A 118 1.38 -10.05 1.35
N ILE A 119 0.67 -8.96 1.13
CA ILE A 119 1.20 -7.60 1.17
C ILE A 119 0.32 -6.76 2.08
N LEU A 120 0.90 -5.75 2.71
CA LEU A 120 0.14 -4.78 3.50
C LEU A 120 -1.02 -4.20 2.69
N THR A 121 -2.16 -3.98 3.36
CA THR A 121 -3.38 -3.44 2.76
C THR A 121 -3.59 -1.96 3.10
N LEU A 122 -3.09 -1.54 4.26
CA LEU A 122 -3.26 -0.20 4.85
C LEU A 122 -1.92 0.39 5.28
N GLU A 123 -1.82 1.72 5.25
CA GLU A 123 -0.60 2.42 5.70
C GLU A 123 -0.49 2.41 7.22
N SER A 124 -1.60 2.34 7.93
CA SER A 124 -1.68 2.23 9.39
C SER A 124 -1.29 0.85 9.93
N GLN A 125 -1.12 -0.16 9.06
CA GLN A 125 -0.74 -1.51 9.45
C GLN A 125 0.76 -1.59 9.76
N CYS A 126 1.09 -2.19 10.91
CA CYS A 126 2.44 -2.60 11.32
C CYS A 126 2.57 -4.11 11.18
N ARG A 127 3.76 -4.56 10.78
CA ARG A 127 4.00 -5.98 10.46
C ARG A 127 5.38 -6.43 10.92
N VAL A 128 5.43 -7.62 11.51
CA VAL A 128 6.67 -8.35 11.76
C VAL A 128 6.48 -9.79 11.33
N THR A 129 7.40 -10.31 10.53
CA THR A 129 7.36 -11.69 10.06
C THR A 129 8.44 -12.52 10.76
N MET A 130 8.05 -13.68 11.26
CA MET A 130 8.97 -14.74 11.68
C MET A 130 9.04 -15.81 10.59
N HIS A 131 10.23 -16.05 10.06
CA HIS A 131 10.55 -17.11 9.12
C HIS A 131 11.27 -18.24 9.84
N PHE A 132 10.75 -19.46 9.69
CA PHE A 132 11.39 -20.69 10.09
C PHE A 132 11.70 -21.52 8.85
N SER A 133 12.91 -22.04 8.76
CA SER A 133 13.39 -22.84 7.63
C SER A 133 14.09 -24.09 8.14
N GLN A 134 13.74 -25.25 7.62
CA GLN A 134 14.36 -26.52 7.98
C GLN A 134 14.67 -27.33 6.72
N LYS A 135 15.95 -27.59 6.48
CA LYS A 135 16.47 -28.48 5.43
C LYS A 135 16.65 -29.88 6.01
N THR A 136 16.36 -30.91 5.21
CA THR A 136 16.38 -32.31 5.66
C THR A 136 17.28 -33.18 4.79
N VAL A 137 17.02 -33.24 3.49
CA VAL A 137 17.68 -34.22 2.61
C VAL A 137 17.94 -33.65 1.22
N PHE A 138 19.11 -33.96 0.67
CA PHE A 138 19.48 -33.66 -0.70
C PHE A 138 19.46 -34.93 -1.55
N LYS A 139 18.66 -34.94 -2.62
CA LYS A 139 18.58 -36.05 -3.58
C LYS A 139 19.17 -35.59 -4.91
N GLN A 140 20.13 -36.34 -5.46
CA GLN A 140 20.77 -35.99 -6.72
C GLN A 140 20.95 -37.21 -7.64
N LEU A 141 20.84 -36.99 -8.94
CA LEU A 141 21.07 -38.00 -9.97
C LEU A 141 22.55 -38.14 -10.30
N ASN A 142 23.02 -39.38 -10.33
CA ASN A 142 24.31 -39.71 -10.89
C ASN A 142 24.23 -39.74 -12.43
N MET A 143 24.63 -38.64 -13.04
CA MET A 143 24.56 -38.44 -14.50
C MET A 143 25.52 -39.34 -15.31
N ARG A 144 26.48 -40.04 -14.70
CA ARG A 144 27.45 -40.86 -15.45
C ARG A 144 26.86 -42.17 -15.96
N ASN A 145 25.98 -42.77 -15.19
CA ASN A 145 25.44 -44.12 -15.43
C ASN A 145 23.93 -44.09 -15.72
N ILE A 146 23.34 -42.90 -15.83
CA ILE A 146 21.93 -42.74 -16.14
C ILE A 146 21.67 -43.20 -17.58
N GLY A 147 20.62 -43.99 -17.79
CA GLY A 147 20.35 -44.71 -19.04
C GLY A 147 20.12 -43.81 -20.26
N LYS A 148 19.59 -44.40 -21.34
CA LYS A 148 19.27 -43.65 -22.56
C LYS A 148 18.12 -42.67 -22.30
N ILE A 149 18.17 -41.51 -22.96
CA ILE A 149 17.05 -40.55 -22.94
C ILE A 149 15.83 -41.23 -23.57
N THR A 150 14.73 -41.34 -22.82
CA THR A 150 13.49 -41.97 -23.25
C THR A 150 12.51 -40.94 -23.84
N CYS A 151 12.53 -39.69 -23.35
CA CYS A 151 11.64 -38.63 -23.81
C CYS A 151 12.30 -37.70 -24.84
N ALA A 152 12.69 -38.24 -26.00
CA ALA A 152 13.35 -37.46 -27.06
C ALA A 152 12.45 -36.38 -27.70
N ASP A 153 11.13 -36.54 -27.63
CA ASP A 153 10.16 -35.59 -28.21
C ASP A 153 10.25 -34.20 -27.57
N VAL A 154 10.58 -34.10 -26.27
CA VAL A 154 10.76 -32.80 -25.59
C VAL A 154 11.93 -32.02 -26.18
N ILE A 155 13.00 -32.72 -26.57
CA ILE A 155 14.15 -32.13 -27.26
C ILE A 155 13.74 -31.68 -28.66
N LYS A 156 13.01 -32.53 -29.39
CA LYS A 156 12.54 -32.27 -30.76
C LYS A 156 11.60 -31.07 -30.83
N HIS A 157 10.65 -30.97 -29.90
CA HIS A 157 9.67 -29.87 -29.85
C HIS A 157 10.19 -28.64 -29.08
N GLY A 158 11.34 -28.77 -28.41
CA GLY A 158 11.96 -27.67 -27.67
C GLY A 158 11.08 -27.14 -26.54
N THR A 159 10.35 -28.03 -25.86
CA THR A 159 9.41 -27.68 -24.78
C THR A 159 10.07 -27.53 -23.41
N ALA A 160 11.34 -27.91 -23.29
CA ALA A 160 12.16 -27.69 -22.08
C ALA A 160 13.58 -27.26 -22.45
N THR A 161 14.25 -26.60 -21.51
CA THR A 161 15.65 -26.15 -21.66
C THR A 161 16.60 -26.85 -20.69
N HIS A 162 16.07 -27.36 -19.58
CA HIS A 162 16.83 -27.99 -18.51
C HIS A 162 16.13 -29.25 -18.00
N VAL A 163 16.89 -30.09 -17.32
CA VAL A 163 16.40 -31.22 -16.52
C VAL A 163 16.82 -31.03 -15.06
N VAL A 164 15.95 -31.40 -14.14
CA VAL A 164 16.25 -31.38 -12.70
C VAL A 164 17.21 -32.52 -12.38
N THR A 165 18.39 -32.21 -11.84
CA THR A 165 19.39 -33.23 -11.48
C THR A 165 19.63 -33.33 -9.98
N GLY A 166 19.20 -32.33 -9.21
CA GLY A 166 19.32 -32.33 -7.75
C GLY A 166 18.20 -31.54 -7.11
N VAL A 167 17.76 -31.98 -5.94
CA VAL A 167 16.71 -31.31 -5.16
C VAL A 167 17.06 -31.40 -3.68
N LEU A 168 17.09 -30.25 -3.03
CA LEU A 168 17.13 -30.12 -1.58
C LEU A 168 15.70 -30.02 -1.06
N TYR A 169 15.37 -30.93 -0.15
CA TYR A 169 14.07 -31.01 0.50
C TYR A 169 14.13 -30.42 1.91
N GLY A 170 13.00 -29.90 2.34
CA GLY A 170 12.78 -29.37 3.68
C GLY A 170 11.41 -28.73 3.79
N ALA A 171 11.29 -27.68 4.60
CA ALA A 171 10.10 -26.85 4.67
C ALA A 171 10.44 -25.45 5.16
N ASP A 172 9.70 -24.47 4.64
CA ASP A 172 9.63 -23.13 5.21
C ASP A 172 8.27 -22.92 5.90
N ALA A 173 8.27 -22.02 6.87
CA ALA A 173 7.07 -21.52 7.52
C ALA A 173 7.24 -20.03 7.85
N PHE A 174 6.22 -19.24 7.56
CA PHE A 174 6.12 -17.82 7.86
C PHE A 174 4.94 -17.60 8.80
N MET A 175 5.20 -16.95 9.92
CA MET A 175 4.19 -16.40 10.82
C MET A 175 4.25 -14.87 10.69
N VAL A 176 3.22 -14.30 10.08
CA VAL A 176 3.10 -12.88 9.81
C VAL A 176 2.24 -12.26 10.90
N PHE A 177 2.84 -11.40 11.73
CA PHE A 177 2.17 -10.72 12.83
C PHE A 177 1.81 -9.30 12.42
N ASP A 178 0.52 -8.99 12.42
CA ASP A 178 -0.02 -7.69 12.07
C ASP A 178 -0.74 -7.02 13.24
N GLN A 179 -0.60 -5.71 13.32
CA GLN A 179 -1.45 -4.84 14.14
C GLN A 179 -1.75 -3.57 13.34
N THR A 180 -3.02 -3.18 13.25
CA THR A 180 -3.41 -1.89 12.66
C THR A 180 -3.40 -0.81 13.73
N ALA A 181 -2.65 0.26 13.51
CA ALA A 181 -2.62 1.41 14.40
C ALA A 181 -3.94 2.18 14.31
N SER A 182 -4.53 2.49 15.47
CA SER A 182 -5.57 3.50 15.53
C SER A 182 -4.96 4.90 15.40
N ARG A 183 -5.81 5.90 15.11
CA ARG A 183 -5.39 7.29 14.84
C ARG A 183 -4.47 7.89 15.91
N ASN A 184 -4.71 7.58 17.19
CA ASN A 184 -4.00 8.18 18.32
C ASN A 184 -2.84 7.31 18.81
N GLU A 185 -2.61 6.16 18.18
CA GLU A 185 -1.48 5.30 18.50
C GLU A 185 -0.28 5.65 17.62
N ASP A 186 0.91 5.58 18.20
CA ASP A 186 2.15 5.78 17.45
C ASP A 186 2.51 4.49 16.69
N LYS A 187 2.59 4.61 15.36
CA LYS A 187 2.96 3.50 14.48
C LYS A 187 4.34 2.93 14.80
N GLN A 188 5.32 3.79 15.16
CA GLN A 188 6.67 3.37 15.51
C GLN A 188 6.69 2.60 16.83
N GLU A 189 5.90 3.05 17.82
CA GLU A 189 5.76 2.33 19.09
C GLU A 189 5.13 0.95 18.87
N ILE A 190 4.06 0.87 18.06
CA ILE A 190 3.43 -0.41 17.71
C ILE A 190 4.41 -1.33 16.99
N GLN A 191 5.14 -0.81 16.00
CA GLN A 191 6.13 -1.59 15.24
C GLN A 191 7.24 -2.13 16.16
N GLY A 192 7.77 -1.29 17.05
CA GLY A 192 8.79 -1.70 18.03
C GLY A 192 8.25 -2.74 19.02
N SER A 193 7.01 -2.57 19.47
CA SER A 193 6.32 -3.53 20.35
C SER A 193 6.14 -4.89 19.67
N LEU A 194 5.64 -4.93 18.43
CA LEU A 194 5.53 -6.16 17.64
C LEU A 194 6.89 -6.87 17.53
N GLU A 195 7.94 -6.12 17.19
CA GLU A 195 9.27 -6.70 16.99
C GLU A 195 9.84 -7.31 18.28
N VAL A 196 9.72 -6.60 19.40
CA VAL A 196 10.14 -7.11 20.72
C VAL A 196 9.39 -8.38 21.08
N MET A 197 8.07 -8.40 20.91
CA MET A 197 7.26 -9.56 21.26
C MET A 197 7.55 -10.76 20.36
N VAL A 198 7.64 -10.59 19.04
CA VAL A 198 7.97 -11.70 18.13
C VAL A 198 9.37 -12.27 18.42
N LYS A 199 10.34 -11.42 18.81
CA LYS A 199 11.67 -11.88 19.28
C LYS A 199 11.63 -12.72 20.56
N LYS A 200 10.59 -12.60 21.39
CA LYS A 200 10.42 -13.41 22.60
C LYS A 200 9.87 -14.81 22.31
N ILE A 201 9.25 -15.07 21.15
CA ILE A 201 8.64 -16.37 20.82
C ILE A 201 9.60 -17.56 21.03
N PRO A 202 10.88 -17.51 20.57
CA PRO A 202 11.82 -18.61 20.80
C PRO A 202 12.17 -18.84 22.26
N LEU A 203 12.00 -17.83 23.13
CA LEU A 203 12.38 -17.87 24.55
C LEU A 203 11.30 -18.44 25.46
N ILE A 204 10.03 -18.45 25.01
CA ILE A 204 8.91 -18.95 25.81
C ILE A 204 8.98 -20.50 25.92
N PRO A 205 8.95 -21.10 27.13
CA PRO A 205 9.06 -22.55 27.30
C PRO A 205 7.77 -23.30 26.93
N ILE A 206 7.89 -24.59 26.61
CA ILE A 206 6.79 -25.47 26.15
C ILE A 206 5.84 -25.87 27.30
N SER A 207 6.35 -25.97 28.53
CA SER A 207 5.66 -26.58 29.68
C SER A 207 4.93 -25.59 30.60
N GLY A 208 4.99 -24.28 30.33
CA GLY A 208 4.24 -23.26 31.08
C GLY A 208 3.15 -22.65 30.20
N SER A 209 2.00 -22.28 30.77
CA SER A 209 1.13 -21.33 30.08
C SER A 209 1.95 -20.09 29.79
N GLY A 210 2.28 -19.79 28.53
CA GLY A 210 3.15 -18.65 28.20
C GLY A 210 2.66 -17.30 28.77
N LYS A 211 1.38 -17.22 29.16
CA LYS A 211 0.81 -16.13 29.97
C LYS A 211 1.58 -15.86 31.29
N LEU A 212 2.15 -16.87 31.93
CA LEU A 212 2.89 -16.72 33.20
C LEU A 212 4.26 -16.05 33.03
N GLN A 213 4.78 -15.92 31.81
CA GLN A 213 6.06 -15.25 31.52
C GLN A 213 5.90 -13.85 30.92
N MET A 214 4.66 -13.38 30.78
CA MET A 214 4.35 -12.08 30.22
C MET A 214 3.82 -11.18 31.33
N THR A 215 4.17 -9.90 31.29
CA THR A 215 3.51 -8.92 32.16
C THR A 215 2.07 -8.70 31.69
N ASP A 216 1.21 -8.18 32.56
CA ASP A 216 -0.17 -7.82 32.20
C ASP A 216 -0.21 -6.83 31.00
N GLU A 217 0.79 -5.96 30.90
CA GLU A 217 0.94 -5.02 29.77
C GLU A 217 1.30 -5.73 28.47
N GLU A 218 2.21 -6.69 28.51
CA GLU A 218 2.58 -7.50 27.35
C GLU A 218 1.41 -8.36 26.88
N GLN A 219 0.61 -8.89 27.81
CA GLN A 219 -0.58 -9.65 27.48
C GLN A 219 -1.59 -8.79 26.70
N LYS A 220 -1.89 -7.57 27.19
CA LYS A 220 -2.77 -6.62 26.49
C LYS A 220 -2.24 -6.25 25.10
N LYS A 221 -0.92 -6.17 24.92
CA LYS A 221 -0.30 -5.91 23.62
C LYS A 221 -0.53 -7.05 22.64
N VAL A 222 -0.23 -8.29 23.03
CA VAL A 222 -0.35 -9.45 22.13
C VAL A 222 -1.79 -9.84 21.80
N GLU A 223 -2.76 -9.45 22.63
CA GLU A 223 -4.20 -9.59 22.34
C GLU A 223 -4.63 -8.78 21.10
N LYS A 224 -3.90 -7.72 20.72
CA LYS A 224 -4.16 -6.93 19.52
C LYS A 224 -3.50 -7.50 18.26
N PHE A 225 -2.59 -8.47 18.39
CA PHE A 225 -1.85 -9.01 17.27
C PHE A 225 -2.67 -10.07 16.54
N GLN A 226 -2.69 -9.98 15.22
CA GLN A 226 -3.22 -11.00 14.34
C GLN A 226 -2.06 -11.79 13.74
N CYS A 227 -2.17 -13.12 13.72
CA CYS A 227 -1.20 -13.99 13.07
C CYS A 227 -1.79 -14.57 11.78
N THR A 228 -1.03 -14.53 10.70
CA THR A 228 -1.32 -15.27 9.47
C THR A 228 -0.18 -16.25 9.19
N PHE A 229 -0.52 -17.51 8.93
CA PHE A 229 0.45 -18.58 8.71
C PHE A 229 0.54 -19.00 7.24
N TYR A 230 1.77 -19.08 6.72
CA TYR A 230 2.09 -19.68 5.43
C TYR A 230 3.19 -20.72 5.62
N GLY A 231 2.92 -22.00 5.42
CA GLY A 231 3.94 -23.02 5.63
C GLY A 231 3.78 -24.25 4.76
N ASP A 232 4.86 -25.01 4.64
CA ASP A 232 4.92 -26.30 3.93
C ASP A 232 4.61 -27.50 4.84
N VAL A 233 4.02 -27.23 6.01
CA VAL A 233 3.63 -28.24 6.99
C VAL A 233 2.11 -28.29 7.12
N LYS A 234 1.58 -29.49 7.34
CA LYS A 234 0.17 -29.68 7.65
C LYS A 234 -0.06 -29.47 9.14
N LEU A 235 -0.79 -28.41 9.49
CA LEU A 235 -1.30 -28.16 10.83
C LEU A 235 -2.76 -28.65 10.93
N GLU A 236 -3.20 -29.01 12.15
CA GLU A 236 -4.62 -29.27 12.42
C GLU A 236 -5.41 -27.96 12.31
N GLU A 237 -4.90 -26.90 12.93
CA GLU A 237 -5.43 -25.54 12.88
C GLU A 237 -4.29 -24.55 12.65
N ASN A 238 -4.52 -23.54 11.80
CA ASN A 238 -3.56 -22.48 11.57
C ASN A 238 -3.61 -21.46 12.72
N PRO A 239 -2.46 -20.94 13.18
CA PRO A 239 -2.44 -19.95 14.26
C PRO A 239 -3.01 -18.62 13.76
N THR A 240 -3.93 -18.07 14.55
CA THR A 240 -4.55 -16.75 14.35
C THR A 240 -4.15 -15.76 15.45
N THR A 241 -3.69 -16.27 16.59
CA THR A 241 -3.24 -15.46 17.73
C THR A 241 -1.74 -15.60 17.99
N TYR A 242 -1.18 -14.64 18.73
CA TYR A 242 0.22 -14.70 19.16
C TYR A 242 0.53 -15.98 19.95
N MET A 243 -0.36 -16.40 20.85
CA MET A 243 -0.14 -17.58 21.70
C MET A 243 -0.24 -18.90 20.92
N GLU A 244 -1.10 -18.98 19.91
CA GLU A 244 -1.13 -20.12 18.99
C GLU A 244 0.16 -20.19 18.17
N ALA A 245 0.66 -19.04 17.69
CA ALA A 245 1.91 -18.98 16.94
C ALA A 245 3.11 -19.45 17.78
N VAL A 246 3.16 -19.10 19.07
CA VAL A 246 4.17 -19.62 20.01
C VAL A 246 4.13 -21.15 20.08
N LYS A 247 2.94 -21.74 20.18
CA LYS A 247 2.79 -23.21 20.19
C LYS A 247 3.31 -23.80 18.88
N VAL A 248 2.80 -23.30 17.75
CA VAL A 248 3.19 -23.79 16.41
C VAL A 248 4.70 -23.75 16.22
N TYR A 249 5.35 -22.62 16.54
CA TYR A 249 6.81 -22.46 16.44
C TYR A 249 7.58 -23.58 17.16
N LYS A 250 7.12 -24.00 18.33
CA LYS A 250 7.77 -25.06 19.13
C LYS A 250 7.56 -26.45 18.56
N TYR A 251 6.47 -26.67 17.83
CA TYR A 251 6.19 -27.95 17.18
C TYR A 251 6.82 -28.06 15.80
N LEU A 252 7.06 -26.95 15.08
CA LEU A 252 7.62 -26.92 13.71
C LEU A 252 8.79 -27.89 13.49
N PRO A 253 9.83 -27.96 14.35
CA PRO A 253 10.97 -28.86 14.13
C PRO A 253 10.63 -30.35 14.03
N ARG A 254 9.45 -30.76 14.54
CA ARG A 254 8.99 -32.16 14.61
C ARG A 254 8.01 -32.52 13.49
N LEU A 255 7.55 -31.54 12.71
CA LEU A 255 6.44 -31.76 11.77
C LEU A 255 6.84 -32.42 10.46
N LEU A 256 8.14 -32.46 10.13
CA LEU A 256 8.63 -33.08 8.89
C LEU A 256 8.82 -34.60 9.00
N GLY A 257 8.68 -35.17 10.19
CA GLY A 257 8.98 -36.58 10.48
C GLY A 257 10.48 -36.82 10.70
N GLU A 258 10.83 -37.98 11.27
CA GLU A 258 12.20 -38.30 11.69
C GLU A 258 13.19 -38.31 10.52
N ARG A 259 12.74 -38.65 9.31
CA ARG A 259 13.56 -38.68 8.09
C ARG A 259 13.15 -37.64 7.06
N GLY A 260 12.32 -36.67 7.45
CA GLY A 260 11.82 -35.65 6.53
C GLY A 260 10.81 -36.20 5.51
N GLU A 261 10.01 -37.20 5.88
CA GLU A 261 9.03 -37.86 5.00
C GLU A 261 7.98 -36.89 4.45
N LYS A 262 7.74 -35.78 5.15
CA LYS A 262 6.81 -34.72 4.75
C LYS A 262 7.50 -33.50 4.14
N ALA A 263 8.82 -33.58 3.91
CA ALA A 263 9.58 -32.48 3.34
C ALA A 263 9.23 -32.27 1.86
N VAL A 264 9.15 -30.99 1.47
CA VAL A 264 8.87 -30.56 0.10
C VAL A 264 10.15 -30.04 -0.58
N PRO A 265 10.20 -29.98 -1.92
CA PRO A 265 11.30 -29.33 -2.62
C PRO A 265 11.48 -27.86 -2.18
N MET A 266 12.70 -27.47 -1.80
CA MET A 266 13.06 -26.09 -1.47
C MET A 266 13.97 -25.47 -2.53
N THR A 267 15.07 -26.16 -2.86
CA THR A 267 16.07 -25.70 -3.84
C THR A 267 16.29 -26.78 -4.89
N VAL A 268 16.42 -26.36 -6.15
CA VAL A 268 16.46 -27.26 -7.31
C VAL A 268 17.68 -26.93 -8.17
N TRP A 269 18.41 -27.96 -8.57
CA TRP A 269 19.55 -27.88 -9.47
C TRP A 269 19.12 -28.31 -10.87
N LEU A 270 19.32 -27.42 -11.83
CA LEU A 270 18.94 -27.56 -13.22
C LEU A 270 20.18 -27.76 -14.09
N TYR A 271 20.19 -28.86 -14.83
CA TYR A 271 21.23 -29.16 -15.80
C TYR A 271 20.76 -28.82 -17.22
N PRO A 272 21.51 -28.02 -18.00
CA PRO A 272 21.09 -27.64 -19.35
C PRO A 272 21.04 -28.83 -20.31
N LEU A 273 19.88 -29.03 -20.97
CA LEU A 273 19.69 -30.12 -21.92
C LEU A 273 20.63 -30.03 -23.13
N LYS A 274 21.10 -28.83 -23.48
CA LYS A 274 22.05 -28.59 -24.58
C LYS A 274 23.37 -29.37 -24.46
N TYR A 275 23.73 -29.79 -23.25
CA TYR A 275 24.93 -30.59 -22.99
C TYR A 275 24.68 -32.09 -23.13
N LEU A 276 23.41 -32.53 -23.08
CA LEU A 276 23.01 -33.90 -23.38
C LEU A 276 22.70 -34.07 -24.86
N ASP A 277 22.00 -33.10 -25.47
CA ASP A 277 21.72 -33.04 -26.90
C ASP A 277 21.79 -31.60 -27.40
N LYS A 278 22.67 -31.34 -28.38
CA LYS A 278 22.90 -29.99 -28.93
C LYS A 278 21.66 -29.38 -29.60
N ARG A 279 20.68 -30.21 -29.99
CA ARG A 279 19.40 -29.80 -30.59
C ARG A 279 18.41 -29.25 -29.58
N ALA A 280 18.63 -29.49 -28.28
CA ALA A 280 17.73 -29.02 -27.23
C ALA A 280 17.59 -27.49 -27.25
N ALA A 281 16.39 -27.01 -26.89
CA ALA A 281 16.13 -25.60 -26.72
C ALA A 281 17.04 -25.01 -25.62
N LYS A 282 17.32 -23.71 -25.74
CA LYS A 282 18.27 -23.00 -24.86
C LYS A 282 17.63 -21.75 -24.29
N LEU A 283 18.06 -21.39 -23.09
CA LEU A 283 17.95 -20.02 -22.62
C LEU A 283 18.98 -19.17 -23.38
N VAL A 284 18.51 -18.29 -24.26
CA VAL A 284 19.37 -17.53 -25.19
C VAL A 284 19.84 -16.22 -24.56
N ARG A 285 18.99 -15.56 -23.78
CA ARG A 285 19.30 -14.29 -23.11
C ARG A 285 18.77 -14.28 -21.69
N GLU A 286 19.57 -13.78 -20.76
CA GLU A 286 19.13 -13.41 -19.42
C GLU A 286 18.68 -11.96 -19.39
N ILE A 287 17.81 -11.64 -18.43
CA ILE A 287 17.44 -10.25 -18.13
C ILE A 287 18.50 -9.71 -17.17
N SER A 288 19.05 -8.54 -17.47
CA SER A 288 20.07 -7.93 -16.59
C SER A 288 19.46 -7.55 -15.25
N GLU A 289 20.21 -7.80 -14.17
CA GLU A 289 19.78 -7.51 -12.79
C GLU A 289 19.31 -6.07 -12.60
N ASN A 290 19.98 -5.07 -13.21
CA ASN A 290 19.56 -3.68 -13.14
C ASN A 290 18.12 -3.45 -13.64
N LEU A 291 17.72 -4.13 -14.72
CA LEU A 291 16.34 -4.04 -15.24
C LEU A 291 15.34 -4.71 -14.31
N ILE A 292 15.76 -5.78 -13.63
CA ILE A 292 14.92 -6.51 -12.67
C ILE A 292 14.70 -5.65 -11.42
N ILE A 293 15.75 -4.98 -10.93
CA ILE A 293 15.67 -4.02 -9.81
C ILE A 293 14.75 -2.87 -10.19
N GLU A 294 14.92 -2.27 -11.37
CA GLU A 294 14.07 -1.16 -11.82
C GLU A 294 12.60 -1.59 -11.96
N MET A 295 12.35 -2.79 -12.50
CA MET A 295 11.01 -3.36 -12.59
C MET A 295 10.39 -3.61 -11.21
N GLU A 296 11.17 -4.13 -10.27
CA GLU A 296 10.77 -4.29 -8.87
C GLU A 296 10.40 -2.94 -8.24
N THR A 297 11.26 -1.92 -8.37
CA THR A 297 10.99 -0.58 -7.84
C THR A 297 9.68 -0.02 -8.39
N VAL A 298 9.48 -0.06 -9.71
CA VAL A 298 8.22 0.42 -10.34
C VAL A 298 7.00 -0.32 -9.78
N MET A 299 7.09 -1.64 -9.62
CA MET A 299 5.97 -2.43 -9.11
C MET A 299 5.70 -2.17 -7.62
N GLU A 300 6.74 -1.96 -6.81
CA GLU A 300 6.61 -1.59 -5.40
C GLU A 300 6.06 -0.16 -5.23
N ASP A 301 6.47 0.79 -6.06
CA ASP A 301 5.94 2.18 -6.05
C ASP A 301 4.43 2.19 -6.30
N LEU A 302 3.99 1.47 -7.34
CA LEU A 302 2.57 1.32 -7.66
C LEU A 302 1.80 0.57 -6.55
N GLN A 303 2.45 -0.38 -5.87
CA GLN A 303 1.86 -1.07 -4.74
C GLN A 303 1.70 -0.14 -3.54
N ARG A 304 2.71 0.68 -3.21
CA ARG A 304 2.60 1.67 -2.12
C ARG A 304 1.46 2.65 -2.37
N ALA A 305 1.34 3.16 -3.60
CA ALA A 305 0.20 4.00 -3.98
C ALA A 305 -1.17 3.30 -3.79
N THR A 306 -1.24 1.98 -4.00
CA THR A 306 -2.45 1.18 -3.77
C THR A 306 -2.79 1.12 -2.27
N ILE A 307 -1.77 0.93 -1.42
CA ILE A 307 -1.93 0.91 0.04
C ILE A 307 -2.41 2.28 0.54
N THR A 308 -1.79 3.36 0.05
CA THR A 308 -2.18 4.73 0.39
C THR A 308 -3.63 5.02 0.02
N VAL A 309 -4.05 4.71 -1.21
CA VAL A 309 -5.44 4.99 -1.61
C VAL A 309 -6.45 4.17 -0.82
N ASN A 310 -6.12 2.95 -0.39
CA ASN A 310 -6.99 2.16 0.50
C ASN A 310 -7.18 2.84 1.87
N GLU A 311 -6.10 3.35 2.48
CA GLU A 311 -6.17 4.11 3.74
C GLU A 311 -7.06 5.35 3.58
N LEU A 312 -6.84 6.13 2.53
CA LEU A 312 -7.64 7.32 2.25
C LEU A 312 -9.12 6.98 1.99
N LEU A 313 -9.40 5.86 1.33
CA LEU A 313 -10.75 5.37 1.14
C LEU A 313 -11.42 5.06 2.48
N GLN A 314 -10.76 4.33 3.37
CA GLN A 314 -11.29 4.02 4.69
C GLN A 314 -11.57 5.28 5.52
N ILE A 315 -10.66 6.27 5.49
CA ILE A 315 -10.86 7.56 6.16
C ILE A 315 -12.08 8.29 5.58
N SER A 316 -12.17 8.36 4.25
CA SER A 316 -13.26 9.04 3.55
C SER A 316 -14.62 8.36 3.77
N GLU A 317 -14.65 7.04 3.98
CA GLU A 317 -15.84 6.27 4.34
C GLU A 317 -16.27 6.55 5.78
N THR A 318 -15.32 6.58 6.72
CA THR A 318 -15.57 6.89 8.14
C THR A 318 -16.24 8.26 8.30
N ILE A 319 -15.77 9.28 7.57
CA ILE A 319 -16.37 10.63 7.64
C ILE A 319 -17.54 10.81 6.65
N GLN A 320 -17.90 9.82 5.84
CA GLN A 320 -18.96 9.88 4.83
C GLN A 320 -18.75 10.91 3.70
N ALA A 321 -17.50 11.29 3.39
CA ALA A 321 -17.16 12.24 2.33
C ALA A 321 -17.28 11.62 0.91
N THR A 322 -18.51 11.41 0.46
CA THR A 322 -18.82 10.61 -0.76
C THR A 322 -18.21 11.15 -2.06
N ASP A 323 -18.08 12.47 -2.23
CA ASP A 323 -17.46 13.06 -3.42
C ASP A 323 -15.96 12.71 -3.50
N ILE A 324 -15.25 12.75 -2.37
CA ILE A 324 -13.83 12.34 -2.30
C ILE A 324 -13.69 10.83 -2.50
N GLN A 325 -14.57 10.03 -1.89
CA GLN A 325 -14.61 8.59 -2.11
C GLN A 325 -14.71 8.25 -3.61
N ALA A 326 -15.56 8.95 -4.37
CA ALA A 326 -15.71 8.72 -5.81
C ALA A 326 -14.42 9.02 -6.59
N LYS A 327 -13.72 10.11 -6.23
CA LYS A 327 -12.42 10.47 -6.81
C LYS A 327 -11.34 9.41 -6.51
N LEU A 328 -11.23 9.00 -5.26
CA LEU A 328 -10.29 7.95 -4.82
C LEU A 328 -10.60 6.60 -5.48
N LYS A 329 -11.88 6.21 -5.58
CA LYS A 329 -12.30 4.97 -6.28
C LYS A 329 -11.93 5.00 -7.76
N THR A 330 -12.10 6.16 -8.41
CA THR A 330 -11.70 6.36 -9.81
C THR A 330 -10.19 6.22 -9.99
N PHE A 331 -9.39 6.90 -9.15
CA PHE A 331 -7.94 6.76 -9.13
C PHE A 331 -7.50 5.30 -8.90
N HIS A 332 -8.06 4.64 -7.88
CA HIS A 332 -7.73 3.27 -7.53
C HIS A 332 -8.00 2.30 -8.70
N HIS A 333 -9.11 2.49 -9.43
CA HIS A 333 -9.40 1.72 -10.63
C HIS A 333 -8.35 1.95 -11.74
N MET A 334 -7.99 3.20 -12.00
CA MET A 334 -6.97 3.56 -13.00
C MET A 334 -5.59 3.00 -12.65
N LEU A 335 -5.18 3.10 -11.39
CA LEU A 335 -3.92 2.53 -10.89
C LEU A 335 -3.89 1.01 -11.08
N ARG A 336 -4.99 0.32 -10.76
CA ARG A 336 -5.13 -1.12 -10.98
C ARG A 336 -5.03 -1.48 -12.46
N GLN A 337 -5.72 -0.77 -13.35
CA GLN A 337 -5.64 -0.98 -14.80
C GLN A 337 -4.21 -0.80 -15.31
N TYR A 338 -3.52 0.24 -14.87
CA TYR A 338 -2.13 0.52 -15.23
C TYR A 338 -1.19 -0.61 -14.79
N LYS A 339 -1.28 -1.03 -13.52
CA LYS A 339 -0.49 -2.13 -12.95
C LYS A 339 -0.66 -3.43 -13.73
N ILE A 340 -1.91 -3.82 -14.01
CA ILE A 340 -2.22 -5.01 -14.82
C ILE A 340 -1.61 -4.91 -16.23
N THR A 341 -1.63 -3.72 -16.83
CA THR A 341 -1.08 -3.51 -18.17
C THR A 341 0.43 -3.67 -18.22
N ILE A 342 1.16 -3.10 -17.25
CA ILE A 342 2.60 -3.31 -17.11
C ILE A 342 2.91 -4.79 -16.89
N LEU A 343 2.21 -5.45 -15.96
CA LEU A 343 2.39 -6.86 -15.65
C LEU A 343 2.19 -7.74 -16.88
N LYS A 344 1.13 -7.51 -17.67
CA LYS A 344 0.86 -8.26 -18.90
C LYS A 344 1.97 -8.08 -19.94
N ASN A 345 2.50 -6.87 -20.08
CA ASN A 345 3.59 -6.60 -21.00
C ASN A 345 4.89 -7.30 -20.57
N ILE A 346 5.23 -7.26 -19.28
CA ILE A 346 6.39 -7.97 -18.71
C ILE A 346 6.23 -9.48 -18.92
N SER A 347 5.10 -10.04 -18.51
CA SER A 347 4.75 -11.46 -18.65
C SER A 347 4.94 -11.96 -20.08
N THR A 348 4.49 -11.17 -21.05
CA THR A 348 4.59 -11.52 -22.48
C THR A 348 6.03 -11.42 -23.01
N LEU A 349 6.79 -10.42 -22.56
CA LEU A 349 8.11 -10.14 -23.14
C LEU A 349 9.23 -10.96 -22.53
N LEU A 350 9.15 -11.32 -21.25
CA LEU A 350 10.18 -12.10 -20.56
C LEU A 350 10.51 -13.39 -21.34
N PRO A 351 9.54 -14.25 -21.71
CA PRO A 351 9.83 -15.44 -22.51
C PRO A 351 10.38 -15.14 -23.89
N ILE A 352 9.87 -14.11 -24.57
CA ILE A 352 10.29 -13.73 -25.93
C ILE A 352 11.76 -13.29 -25.92
N ILE A 353 12.17 -12.54 -24.90
CA ILE A 353 13.57 -12.12 -24.72
C ILE A 353 14.44 -13.34 -24.42
N ARG A 354 14.02 -14.20 -23.49
CA ARG A 354 14.74 -15.42 -23.09
C ARG A 354 14.89 -16.43 -24.22
N LYS A 355 13.91 -16.51 -25.13
CA LYS A 355 13.95 -17.28 -26.39
C LYS A 355 14.88 -16.66 -27.44
N GLY A 356 15.35 -15.42 -27.24
CA GLY A 356 16.21 -14.70 -28.18
C GLY A 356 15.47 -13.99 -29.31
N ALA A 357 14.14 -14.07 -29.35
CA ALA A 357 13.33 -13.48 -30.42
C ALA A 357 13.26 -11.95 -30.36
N LYS A 358 13.46 -11.34 -29.18
CA LYS A 358 13.61 -9.88 -29.01
C LYS A 358 14.77 -9.53 -28.10
N ASP A 359 15.36 -8.36 -28.31
CA ASP A 359 16.40 -7.82 -27.44
C ASP A 359 15.81 -7.21 -26.16
N LYS A 360 16.58 -7.17 -25.06
CA LYS A 360 16.14 -6.60 -23.77
C LYS A 360 15.70 -5.13 -23.84
N LYS A 361 16.12 -4.39 -24.88
CA LYS A 361 15.65 -3.02 -25.19
C LYS A 361 14.13 -2.86 -25.22
N VAL A 362 13.37 -3.93 -25.48
CA VAL A 362 11.90 -3.85 -25.46
C VAL A 362 11.35 -3.69 -24.04
N LEU A 363 12.04 -4.21 -23.02
CA LEU A 363 11.70 -4.02 -21.61
C LEU A 363 12.12 -2.62 -21.15
N GLU A 364 13.31 -2.15 -21.55
CA GLU A 364 13.77 -0.77 -21.31
C GLU A 364 12.76 0.27 -21.80
N LYS A 365 12.12 0.04 -22.95
CA LYS A 365 11.06 0.91 -23.47
C LYS A 365 9.83 0.98 -22.56
N ILE A 366 9.46 -0.12 -21.90
CA ILE A 366 8.31 -0.15 -20.97
C ILE A 366 8.63 0.67 -19.72
N LEU A 367 9.83 0.50 -19.18
CA LEU A 367 10.27 1.24 -17.99
C LEU A 367 10.40 2.74 -18.32
N LYS A 368 10.99 3.08 -19.47
CA LYS A 368 11.01 4.46 -19.98
C LYS A 368 9.60 5.04 -20.12
N TYR A 369 8.66 4.27 -20.67
CA TYR A 369 7.26 4.72 -20.77
C TYR A 369 6.67 5.04 -19.39
N HIS A 370 6.95 4.22 -18.37
CA HIS A 370 6.50 4.52 -17.01
C HIS A 370 7.10 5.82 -16.48
N HIS A 371 8.40 6.06 -16.67
CA HIS A 371 9.07 7.29 -16.22
C HIS A 371 8.55 8.55 -16.90
N GLU A 372 8.02 8.43 -18.11
CA GLU A 372 7.39 9.55 -18.84
C GLU A 372 5.88 9.69 -18.54
N SER A 373 5.27 8.69 -17.90
CA SER A 373 3.84 8.62 -17.62
C SER A 373 3.40 9.56 -16.48
N PRO A 374 2.09 9.78 -16.29
CA PRO A 374 1.58 10.39 -15.06
C PRO A 374 1.60 9.47 -13.83
N PHE A 375 1.92 8.18 -14.00
CA PHE A 375 1.95 7.17 -12.91
C PHE A 375 3.32 7.07 -12.21
N THR A 376 4.22 8.03 -12.39
CA THR A 376 5.48 8.05 -11.64
C THR A 376 5.22 8.25 -10.15
N GLN A 377 6.10 7.68 -9.30
CA GLN A 377 6.00 7.81 -7.84
C GLN A 377 5.80 9.26 -7.40
N ALA A 378 6.59 10.19 -7.93
CA ALA A 378 6.52 11.61 -7.55
C ALA A 378 5.14 12.24 -7.83
N LYS A 379 4.56 11.98 -9.01
CA LYS A 379 3.25 12.56 -9.38
C LYS A 379 2.11 11.92 -8.61
N VAL A 380 2.15 10.60 -8.45
CA VAL A 380 1.15 9.84 -7.69
C VAL A 380 1.16 10.25 -6.23
N ASN A 381 2.34 10.32 -5.59
CA ASN A 381 2.47 10.72 -4.20
C ASN A 381 2.00 12.15 -3.99
N LYS A 382 2.37 13.10 -4.87
CA LYS A 382 1.89 14.48 -4.79
C LYS A 382 0.35 14.53 -4.70
N TRP A 383 -0.35 13.85 -5.61
CA TRP A 383 -1.81 13.86 -5.61
C TRP A 383 -2.42 13.15 -4.39
N LEU A 384 -1.86 12.01 -3.96
CA LEU A 384 -2.32 11.30 -2.77
C LEU A 384 -2.11 12.11 -1.49
N ASP A 385 -0.98 12.81 -1.37
CA ASP A 385 -0.69 13.69 -0.24
C ASP A 385 -1.65 14.88 -0.20
N GLU A 386 -1.97 15.48 -1.36
CA GLU A 386 -3.01 16.51 -1.47
C GLU A 386 -4.38 16.00 -1.02
N LYS A 387 -4.79 14.80 -1.46
CA LYS A 387 -6.04 14.17 -0.99
C LYS A 387 -6.02 13.85 0.50
N ARG A 388 -4.87 13.47 1.06
CA ARG A 388 -4.71 13.25 2.50
C ARG A 388 -4.95 14.54 3.27
N THR A 389 -4.29 15.63 2.88
CA THR A 389 -4.50 16.95 3.51
C THR A 389 -5.95 17.42 3.39
N GLU A 390 -6.59 17.25 2.22
CA GLU A 390 -8.00 17.58 2.03
C GLU A 390 -8.91 16.82 3.02
N LEU A 391 -8.70 15.50 3.16
CA LEU A 391 -9.44 14.67 4.10
C LEU A 391 -9.18 15.05 5.56
N GLU A 392 -7.94 15.35 5.92
CA GLU A 392 -7.58 15.79 7.27
C GLU A 392 -8.29 17.08 7.65
N VAL A 393 -8.32 18.08 6.76
CA VAL A 393 -9.04 19.33 6.99
C VAL A 393 -10.51 19.04 7.29
N ILE A 394 -11.19 18.27 6.43
CA ILE A 394 -12.61 17.92 6.64
C ILE A 394 -12.80 17.18 7.96
N ARG A 395 -11.93 16.20 8.22
CA ARG A 395 -11.98 15.37 9.43
C ARG A 395 -11.90 16.20 10.71
N THR A 396 -11.08 17.26 10.76
CA THR A 396 -11.01 18.12 11.96
C THR A 396 -12.36 18.77 12.31
N TYR A 397 -13.13 19.20 11.31
CA TYR A 397 -14.48 19.75 11.52
C TYR A 397 -15.47 18.67 11.92
N ILE A 398 -15.37 17.48 11.32
CA ILE A 398 -16.21 16.34 11.67
C ILE A 398 -15.99 15.93 13.13
N ASP A 399 -14.75 15.78 13.57
CA ASP A 399 -14.40 15.50 14.96
C ASP A 399 -14.97 16.57 15.91
N ALA A 400 -14.90 17.85 15.50
CA ALA A 400 -15.43 18.96 16.30
C ALA A 400 -16.96 18.89 16.46
N PHE A 401 -17.69 18.52 15.40
CA PHE A 401 -19.14 18.29 15.48
C PHE A 401 -19.50 17.06 16.33
N GLU A 402 -18.76 15.96 16.19
CA GLU A 402 -18.97 14.75 17.01
C GLU A 402 -18.77 15.03 18.50
N ASN A 403 -17.77 15.86 18.85
CA ASN A 403 -17.52 16.27 20.23
C ASN A 403 -18.64 17.14 20.81
N GLN A 404 -19.25 18.01 20.00
CA GLN A 404 -20.36 18.87 20.43
C GLN A 404 -21.69 18.11 20.57
N LYS A 405 -21.89 17.00 19.84
CA LYS A 405 -23.10 16.15 19.85
C LYS A 405 -24.41 16.91 19.54
N ASN A 406 -24.31 18.04 18.85
CA ASN A 406 -25.42 18.93 18.50
C ASN A 406 -25.90 18.76 17.04
N ALA A 407 -25.13 18.10 16.19
CA ALA A 407 -25.45 17.88 14.79
C ALA A 407 -25.13 16.45 14.35
N GLU A 408 -25.92 15.92 13.42
CA GLU A 408 -25.75 14.59 12.88
C GLU A 408 -25.01 14.64 11.53
N ILE A 409 -23.97 13.81 11.38
CA ILE A 409 -23.18 13.73 10.14
C ILE A 409 -23.86 12.75 9.20
N VAL A 410 -24.23 13.25 8.02
CA VAL A 410 -25.06 12.50 7.07
C VAL A 410 -24.51 12.62 5.66
N SER A 411 -24.47 11.48 4.96
CA SER A 411 -24.15 11.45 3.54
C SER A 411 -25.18 12.25 2.73
N PHE A 412 -24.79 12.67 1.53
CA PHE A 412 -25.68 13.36 0.60
C PHE A 412 -27.01 12.62 0.37
N LYS A 413 -26.99 11.28 0.33
CA LYS A 413 -28.19 10.45 0.13
C LYS A 413 -29.12 10.47 1.34
N GLN A 414 -28.56 10.44 2.55
CA GLN A 414 -29.33 10.47 3.79
C GLN A 414 -29.92 11.86 4.06
N HIS A 415 -29.24 12.92 3.60
CA HIS A 415 -29.65 14.31 3.78
C HIS A 415 -31.09 14.60 3.33
N SER A 416 -31.52 14.04 2.20
CA SER A 416 -32.90 14.20 1.69
C SER A 416 -33.96 13.65 2.66
N GLY A 417 -33.66 12.56 3.37
CA GLY A 417 -34.57 11.97 4.35
C GLY A 417 -34.88 12.91 5.53
N PHE A 418 -33.91 13.76 5.90
CA PHE A 418 -34.14 14.79 6.93
C PHE A 418 -34.96 15.96 6.39
N ILE A 419 -34.65 16.44 5.18
CA ILE A 419 -35.34 17.57 4.55
C ILE A 419 -36.84 17.31 4.39
N PHE A 420 -37.21 16.12 3.93
CA PHE A 420 -38.59 15.76 3.63
C PHE A 420 -39.31 15.03 4.78
N SER A 421 -38.67 14.90 5.95
CA SER A 421 -39.31 14.29 7.11
C SER A 421 -40.44 15.19 7.63
N PRO A 422 -41.65 14.66 7.85
CA PRO A 422 -42.75 15.42 8.43
C PRO A 422 -42.51 15.79 9.90
N HIS A 423 -41.48 15.22 10.54
CA HIS A 423 -41.13 15.49 11.94
C HIS A 423 -40.43 16.84 12.13
N TYR A 424 -39.80 17.37 11.08
CA TYR A 424 -38.99 18.58 11.17
C TYR A 424 -39.63 19.72 10.38
N GLU A 425 -39.80 20.87 11.03
CA GLU A 425 -40.27 22.09 10.36
C GLU A 425 -39.12 22.84 9.69
N SER A 426 -37.94 22.83 10.33
CA SER A 426 -36.71 23.45 9.81
C SER A 426 -35.52 22.50 9.93
N VAL A 427 -34.76 22.36 8.85
CA VAL A 427 -33.49 21.62 8.81
C VAL A 427 -32.36 22.57 8.45
N PHE A 428 -31.43 22.74 9.39
CA PHE A 428 -30.21 23.52 9.22
C PHE A 428 -29.07 22.57 8.87
N THR A 429 -28.39 22.83 7.77
CA THR A 429 -27.31 21.98 7.27
C THR A 429 -26.01 22.77 7.19
N PHE A 430 -24.98 22.33 7.89
CA PHE A 430 -23.60 22.72 7.58
C PHE A 430 -23.13 21.91 6.38
N VAL A 431 -22.72 22.58 5.33
CA VAL A 431 -22.41 21.97 4.04
C VAL A 431 -20.94 22.21 3.70
N PHE A 432 -20.19 21.16 3.40
CA PHE A 432 -18.91 21.28 2.69
C PHE A 432 -19.16 21.42 1.20
N THR A 433 -18.70 22.52 0.61
CA THR A 433 -19.12 22.96 -0.73
C THR A 433 -18.08 22.76 -1.83
N SER A 434 -16.84 22.40 -1.47
CA SER A 434 -15.70 22.42 -2.40
C SER A 434 -15.22 21.04 -2.86
N LEU A 435 -15.99 19.97 -2.62
CA LEU A 435 -15.48 18.60 -2.76
C LEU A 435 -15.60 18.00 -4.16
N LYS A 436 -16.52 18.48 -5.01
CA LYS A 436 -16.76 17.95 -6.37
C LYS A 436 -16.00 18.70 -7.48
N TYR A 437 -15.03 19.54 -7.14
CA TYR A 437 -14.22 20.23 -8.15
C TYR A 437 -13.52 19.23 -9.06
N GLU A 438 -13.32 19.63 -10.33
CA GLU A 438 -12.63 18.81 -11.32
C GLU A 438 -11.21 18.47 -10.85
N GLU A 439 -10.74 17.28 -11.23
CA GLU A 439 -9.42 16.78 -10.87
C GLU A 439 -8.54 16.70 -12.13
N PRO A 440 -7.73 17.72 -12.45
CA PRO A 440 -6.89 17.74 -13.65
C PRO A 440 -5.99 16.51 -13.77
N TYR A 441 -5.45 16.04 -12.65
CA TYR A 441 -4.59 14.86 -12.61
C TYR A 441 -5.33 13.59 -13.05
N ILE A 442 -6.60 13.38 -12.65
CA ILE A 442 -7.41 12.23 -13.08
C ILE A 442 -7.64 12.26 -14.60
N LEU A 443 -7.79 13.45 -15.20
CA LEU A 443 -7.88 13.60 -16.65
C LEU A 443 -6.59 13.16 -17.35
N ASP A 444 -5.43 13.49 -16.79
CA ASP A 444 -4.14 13.07 -17.34
C ASP A 444 -3.91 11.56 -17.24
N LEU A 445 -4.32 10.94 -16.13
CA LEU A 445 -4.34 9.48 -16.00
C LEU A 445 -5.25 8.84 -17.07
N THR A 446 -6.44 9.41 -17.28
CA THR A 446 -7.40 8.94 -18.28
C THR A 446 -6.82 8.99 -19.69
N LYS A 447 -6.18 10.11 -20.06
CA LYS A 447 -5.50 10.26 -21.37
C LYS A 447 -4.41 9.19 -21.54
N CYS A 448 -3.62 8.96 -20.50
CA CYS A 448 -2.56 7.94 -20.51
C CYS A 448 -3.10 6.52 -20.70
N LEU A 449 -4.24 6.18 -20.08
CA LEU A 449 -4.84 4.84 -20.15
C LEU A 449 -5.64 4.61 -21.44
N SER A 450 -6.13 5.65 -22.11
CA SER A 450 -6.88 5.50 -23.36
C SER A 450 -6.06 4.76 -24.43
N GLU A 451 -6.64 3.70 -25.02
CA GLU A 451 -5.97 2.66 -25.83
C GLU A 451 -5.11 3.17 -27.01
N LYS A 452 -5.27 4.43 -27.41
CA LYS A 452 -4.49 5.09 -28.47
C LYS A 452 -3.03 5.35 -28.08
N PHE A 453 -2.67 5.36 -26.79
CA PHE A 453 -1.27 5.59 -26.38
C PHE A 453 -0.43 4.31 -26.29
N ILE A 454 -1.02 3.20 -25.82
CA ILE A 454 -0.29 1.94 -25.61
C ILE A 454 -0.03 1.20 -26.94
N ARG A 455 -0.88 1.42 -27.97
CA ARG A 455 -0.72 0.79 -29.30
C ARG A 455 0.14 1.58 -30.31
N LYS A 456 0.37 2.89 -30.16
CA LYS A 456 0.95 3.72 -31.24
C LYS A 456 2.48 3.92 -31.25
N LYS A 457 3.23 3.66 -30.17
CA LYS A 457 4.68 4.01 -30.13
C LYS A 457 5.65 2.91 -30.60
N ASN A 458 5.33 2.25 -31.71
CA ASN A 458 6.38 1.69 -32.58
C ASN A 458 7.07 2.80 -33.42
N THR A 459 6.65 4.06 -33.28
CA THR A 459 7.29 5.25 -33.87
C THR A 459 7.67 6.23 -32.74
N GLY A 460 8.88 6.77 -32.84
CA GLY A 460 9.61 7.45 -31.76
C GLY A 460 9.15 8.87 -31.44
N ASP A 461 7.89 9.06 -31.06
CA ASP A 461 7.43 10.35 -30.52
C ASP A 461 7.65 10.42 -29.00
N SER A 462 8.21 11.53 -28.51
CA SER A 462 8.30 11.82 -27.07
C SER A 462 6.92 12.15 -26.51
N PHE A 463 6.71 11.95 -25.21
CA PHE A 463 5.54 12.58 -24.59
C PHE A 463 5.71 14.10 -24.75
N ARG A 464 4.69 14.78 -25.29
CA ARG A 464 4.56 16.22 -25.06
C ARG A 464 4.57 16.41 -23.55
N LYS A 465 5.38 17.36 -23.06
CA LYS A 465 5.43 17.77 -21.65
C LYS A 465 4.00 17.78 -21.11
N ALA A 466 3.79 17.06 -20.00
CA ALA A 466 2.59 17.25 -19.21
C ALA A 466 2.38 18.76 -19.06
N VAL A 467 1.16 19.21 -19.33
CA VAL A 467 0.79 20.61 -19.11
C VAL A 467 1.20 20.92 -17.68
N GLU A 468 2.08 21.91 -17.51
CA GLU A 468 2.44 22.40 -16.19
C GLU A 468 1.12 22.77 -15.51
N ASP A 469 0.86 22.06 -14.41
CA ASP A 469 -0.26 22.24 -13.50
C ASP A 469 -0.46 23.75 -13.29
N ASP A 470 -1.54 24.30 -13.83
CA ASP A 470 -1.85 25.71 -13.67
C ASP A 470 -1.88 25.99 -12.17
N LYS A 471 -1.12 27.00 -11.73
CA LYS A 471 -0.72 27.24 -10.33
C LYS A 471 -1.88 27.72 -9.45
N THR A 472 -3.02 27.04 -9.46
CA THR A 472 -4.11 27.35 -8.55
C THR A 472 -3.91 26.58 -7.26
N THR A 473 -3.59 27.29 -6.18
CA THR A 473 -3.54 26.73 -4.82
C THR A 473 -4.83 25.95 -4.53
N PRO A 474 -4.76 24.68 -4.10
CA PRO A 474 -5.94 23.90 -3.72
C PRO A 474 -6.80 24.61 -2.67
N TRP A 475 -8.12 24.42 -2.72
CA TRP A 475 -9.07 25.16 -1.87
C TRP A 475 -8.78 25.02 -0.37
N PHE A 476 -8.37 23.83 0.07
CA PHE A 476 -8.08 23.50 1.46
C PHE A 476 -6.77 24.11 2.00
N LEU A 477 -5.96 24.73 1.13
CA LEU A 477 -4.76 25.47 1.49
C LEU A 477 -4.96 27.00 1.43
N LYS A 478 -6.13 27.47 1.01
CA LYS A 478 -6.42 28.90 0.91
C LYS A 478 -6.88 29.48 2.25
N SER A 479 -6.22 30.56 2.70
CA SER A 479 -6.47 31.16 4.01
C SER A 479 -7.87 31.79 4.14
N ASP A 480 -8.36 32.44 3.08
CA ASP A 480 -9.70 33.02 2.99
C ASP A 480 -10.80 31.96 3.06
N ILE A 481 -10.62 30.82 2.38
CA ILE A 481 -11.54 29.69 2.47
C ILE A 481 -11.50 29.08 3.87
N SER A 482 -10.30 28.91 4.43
CA SER A 482 -10.12 28.42 5.80
C SER A 482 -10.83 29.32 6.82
N GLN A 483 -10.77 30.64 6.65
CA GLN A 483 -11.49 31.59 7.51
C GLN A 483 -13.01 31.47 7.33
N THR A 484 -13.47 31.37 6.08
CA THR A 484 -14.89 31.18 5.76
C THR A 484 -15.46 29.93 6.45
N MET A 485 -14.71 28.82 6.43
CA MET A 485 -15.13 27.58 7.09
C MET A 485 -15.20 27.74 8.61
N ARG A 486 -14.21 28.38 9.24
CA ARG A 486 -14.22 28.65 10.69
C ARG A 486 -15.41 29.51 11.10
N ASP A 487 -15.61 30.63 10.41
CA ASP A 487 -16.72 31.55 10.71
C ASP A 487 -18.09 30.85 10.56
N THR A 488 -18.21 30.00 9.54
CA THR A 488 -19.42 29.21 9.27
C THR A 488 -19.64 28.14 10.34
N PHE A 489 -18.57 27.46 10.77
CA PHE A 489 -18.60 26.47 11.84
C PHE A 489 -19.03 27.10 13.16
N ASP A 490 -18.39 28.18 13.58
CA ASP A 490 -18.71 28.88 14.82
C ASP A 490 -20.17 29.34 14.86
N LEU A 491 -20.64 29.93 13.75
CA LEU A 491 -22.03 30.35 13.62
C LEU A 491 -23.01 29.18 13.75
N PHE A 492 -22.74 28.07 13.06
CA PHE A 492 -23.60 26.88 13.10
C PHE A 492 -23.58 26.23 14.48
N SER A 493 -22.41 26.09 15.10
CA SER A 493 -22.24 25.51 16.44
C SER A 493 -22.96 26.31 17.51
N ILE A 494 -22.82 27.64 17.52
CA ILE A 494 -23.52 28.51 18.46
C ILE A 494 -25.04 28.40 18.27
N PHE A 495 -25.50 28.48 17.02
CA PHE A 495 -26.92 28.46 16.72
C PHE A 495 -27.57 27.12 17.06
N SER A 496 -26.90 26.00 16.77
CA SER A 496 -27.39 24.66 17.11
C SER A 496 -27.42 24.42 18.63
N ASP A 497 -26.44 24.90 19.40
CA ASP A 497 -26.47 24.78 20.87
C ASP A 497 -27.60 25.58 21.51
N ILE A 498 -27.86 26.81 21.03
CA ILE A 498 -28.97 27.63 21.50
C ILE A 498 -30.33 26.95 21.24
N ASN A 499 -30.47 26.28 20.09
CA ASN A 499 -31.73 25.69 19.64
C ASN A 499 -31.87 24.19 19.92
N LYS A 500 -30.99 23.59 20.73
CA LYS A 500 -30.98 22.13 20.96
C LYS A 500 -32.25 21.55 21.59
N GLN A 501 -33.06 22.38 22.25
CA GLN A 501 -34.34 21.97 22.87
C GLN A 501 -35.53 22.06 21.91
N GLU A 502 -35.39 22.73 20.76
CA GLU A 502 -36.47 22.89 19.79
C GLU A 502 -36.56 21.65 18.90
N LYS A 503 -37.48 20.73 19.25
CA LYS A 503 -37.62 19.42 18.60
C LYS A 503 -38.04 19.50 17.13
N LYS A 504 -38.63 20.61 16.69
CA LYS A 504 -38.99 20.83 15.28
C LYS A 504 -37.80 21.25 14.41
N ASN A 505 -36.68 21.62 15.03
CA ASN A 505 -35.45 21.98 14.34
C ASN A 505 -34.50 20.78 14.33
N LYS A 506 -33.88 20.54 13.18
CA LYS A 506 -32.83 19.52 13.04
C LYS A 506 -31.55 20.13 12.49
N PHE A 507 -30.41 19.74 13.09
CA PHE A 507 -29.08 20.15 12.69
C PHE A 507 -28.33 18.97 12.09
N VAL A 508 -27.81 19.15 10.89
CA VAL A 508 -27.08 18.11 10.16
C VAL A 508 -25.83 18.66 9.49
N VAL A 509 -24.84 17.80 9.26
CA VAL A 509 -23.61 18.09 8.52
C VAL A 509 -23.61 17.24 7.25
N SER A 510 -23.39 17.85 6.09
CA SER A 510 -23.40 17.12 4.81
C SER A 510 -22.43 17.69 3.78
N TYR A 511 -22.39 17.01 2.62
CA TYR A 511 -21.44 17.24 1.53
C TYR A 511 -22.24 17.60 0.27
N ILE A 512 -22.34 18.88 -0.06
CA ILE A 512 -23.08 19.35 -1.24
C ILE A 512 -22.23 20.40 -1.91
N SER A 513 -21.76 20.09 -3.11
CA SER A 513 -20.87 21.00 -3.81
C SER A 513 -21.59 22.25 -4.30
N ASP A 514 -20.99 23.40 -4.03
CA ASP A 514 -21.44 24.71 -4.46
C ASP A 514 -20.22 25.61 -4.76
N PRO A 515 -19.84 25.74 -6.04
CA PRO A 515 -18.73 26.59 -6.45
C PRO A 515 -18.91 28.08 -6.12
N THR A 516 -20.15 28.53 -5.86
CA THR A 516 -20.44 29.94 -5.57
C THR A 516 -20.14 30.33 -4.12
N HIS A 517 -20.02 29.34 -3.22
CA HIS A 517 -19.71 29.53 -1.80
C HIS A 517 -18.58 28.59 -1.37
N PRO A 518 -17.31 28.86 -1.73
CA PRO A 518 -16.20 27.95 -1.45
C PRO A 518 -15.95 27.72 0.06
N GLY A 519 -15.44 26.53 0.41
CA GLY A 519 -15.23 26.06 1.77
C GLY A 519 -16.47 25.41 2.37
N ALA A 520 -17.32 26.24 2.98
CA ALA A 520 -18.53 25.78 3.65
C ALA A 520 -19.66 26.82 3.62
N ALA A 521 -20.89 26.34 3.77
CA ALA A 521 -22.09 27.17 3.89
C ALA A 521 -23.10 26.57 4.86
N ILE A 522 -24.08 27.38 5.29
CA ILE A 522 -25.24 26.91 6.06
C ILE A 522 -26.48 27.00 5.18
N TYR A 523 -27.14 25.87 4.95
CA TYR A 523 -28.42 25.81 4.24
C TYR A 523 -29.58 25.64 5.21
N LEU A 524 -30.70 26.30 4.91
CA LEU A 524 -31.95 26.18 5.65
C LEU A 524 -33.02 25.61 4.72
N HIS A 525 -33.56 24.46 5.09
CA HIS A 525 -34.77 23.91 4.48
C HIS A 525 -35.94 24.09 5.43
N GLN A 526 -37.01 24.74 4.98
CA GLN A 526 -38.25 24.89 5.74
C GLN A 526 -39.36 24.13 5.04
N ARG A 527 -39.97 23.16 5.74
CA ARG A 527 -41.01 22.28 5.20
C ARG A 527 -40.65 21.71 3.82
N GLY A 528 -39.43 21.19 3.71
CA GLY A 528 -38.89 20.62 2.47
C GLY A 528 -38.31 21.61 1.45
N ASN A 529 -38.45 22.92 1.64
CA ASN A 529 -38.04 23.93 0.66
C ASN A 529 -36.76 24.68 1.08
N LEU A 530 -35.75 24.69 0.21
CA LEU A 530 -34.52 25.46 0.40
C LEU A 530 -34.83 26.97 0.41
N GLN A 531 -34.37 27.66 1.44
CA GLN A 531 -34.53 29.11 1.58
C GLN A 531 -33.31 29.85 1.01
N ASP A 532 -33.56 30.99 0.34
CA ASP A 532 -32.52 31.82 -0.26
C ASP A 532 -31.51 32.31 0.79
N TYR A 533 -30.21 32.11 0.52
CA TYR A 533 -29.07 32.49 1.34
C TYR A 533 -29.09 33.97 1.80
N ARG A 534 -29.67 34.88 1.00
CA ARG A 534 -29.81 36.30 1.38
C ARG A 534 -30.79 36.52 2.54
N LYS A 535 -31.87 35.75 2.60
CA LYS A 535 -32.85 35.81 3.72
C LYS A 535 -32.28 35.20 5.00
N VAL A 536 -31.40 34.21 4.86
CA VAL A 536 -30.62 33.64 5.96
C VAL A 536 -29.61 34.65 6.50
N LYS A 537 -28.97 35.49 5.65
CA LYS A 537 -28.15 36.63 6.08
C LYS A 537 -28.94 37.71 6.83
N ASP A 538 -30.19 37.98 6.46
CA ASP A 538 -31.05 38.95 7.18
C ASP A 538 -31.58 38.39 8.52
N HIS A 539 -31.94 37.11 8.57
CA HIS A 539 -32.18 36.41 9.84
C HIS A 539 -30.90 36.37 10.67
N ASN A 540 -29.75 36.05 10.09
CA ASN A 540 -28.45 36.08 10.74
C ASN A 540 -28.00 37.50 11.10
N LYS A 541 -28.49 38.59 10.48
CA LYS A 541 -28.26 39.97 10.95
C LYS A 541 -29.09 40.24 12.19
N LYS A 542 -30.34 39.79 12.22
CA LYS A 542 -31.23 39.87 13.39
C LYS A 542 -30.69 39.04 14.56
N TYR A 543 -30.19 37.84 14.28
CA TYR A 543 -29.53 36.97 15.25
C TYR A 543 -28.10 37.41 15.56
N ARG A 544 -27.29 37.98 14.64
CA ARG A 544 -25.99 38.60 14.93
C ARG A 544 -26.14 39.87 15.76
N ALA A 545 -27.20 40.64 15.56
CA ALA A 545 -27.56 41.76 16.42
C ALA A 545 -28.00 41.26 17.81
N ALA A 546 -28.80 40.19 17.87
CA ALA A 546 -29.16 39.54 19.12
C ALA A 546 -27.95 38.87 19.81
N LEU A 547 -26.99 38.31 19.07
CA LEU A 547 -25.74 37.71 19.54
C LEU A 547 -24.72 38.76 19.96
N CYS A 548 -24.59 39.87 19.24
CA CYS A 548 -23.83 41.03 19.73
C CYS A 548 -24.46 41.53 21.02
N ASN A 549 -25.78 41.68 21.08
CA ASN A 549 -26.46 42.11 22.31
C ASN A 549 -26.31 41.09 23.46
N ASP A 550 -26.42 39.79 23.22
CA ASP A 550 -26.28 38.75 24.25
C ASP A 550 -24.82 38.50 24.66
N VAL A 551 -23.86 38.60 23.74
CA VAL A 551 -22.43 38.51 24.06
C VAL A 551 -21.96 39.77 24.77
N ILE A 552 -22.46 40.96 24.39
CA ILE A 552 -22.24 42.21 25.13
C ILE A 552 -22.94 42.17 26.49
N LEU A 553 -24.18 41.66 26.59
CA LEU A 553 -24.89 41.48 27.87
C LEU A 553 -24.20 40.45 28.77
N ARG A 554 -23.67 39.35 28.23
CA ARG A 554 -22.88 38.36 28.99
C ARG A 554 -21.49 38.89 29.37
N ARG A 555 -20.79 39.65 28.51
CA ARG A 555 -19.55 40.36 28.88
C ARG A 555 -19.80 41.43 29.94
N CYS A 556 -20.84 42.25 29.81
CA CYS A 556 -21.24 43.23 30.82
C CYS A 556 -21.71 42.56 32.12
N SER A 557 -22.29 41.36 32.07
CA SER A 557 -22.67 40.60 33.27
C SER A 557 -21.46 40.02 33.99
N VAL A 558 -20.44 39.56 33.25
CA VAL A 558 -19.17 39.09 33.80
C VAL A 558 -18.30 40.24 34.31
N GLU A 559 -18.27 41.39 33.63
CA GLU A 559 -17.63 42.61 34.14
C GLU A 559 -18.35 43.20 35.36
N LYS A 560 -19.70 43.18 35.40
CA LYS A 560 -20.46 43.58 36.60
C LYS A 560 -20.21 42.64 37.78
N TYR A 561 -20.05 41.34 37.52
CA TYR A 561 -19.69 40.36 38.56
C TYR A 561 -18.25 40.56 39.08
N TYR A 562 -17.32 40.98 38.22
CA TYR A 562 -15.95 41.32 38.62
C TYR A 562 -15.83 42.69 39.32
N LEU A 563 -16.61 43.69 38.89
CA LEU A 563 -16.65 45.03 39.48
C LEU A 563 -17.42 45.06 40.81
N SER A 564 -18.38 44.16 41.05
CA SER A 564 -19.09 44.09 42.34
C SER A 564 -18.19 43.63 43.50
N LYS A 565 -17.02 43.04 43.22
CA LYS A 565 -16.00 42.71 44.24
C LYS A 565 -15.03 43.86 44.55
N LYS A 566 -15.04 44.96 43.80
CA LYS A 566 -14.22 46.15 44.07
C LYS A 566 -15.07 47.42 44.08
N LYS A 567 -15.44 47.82 45.29
CA LYS A 567 -15.98 49.13 45.72
C LYS A 567 -17.48 49.36 45.53
N LYS A 568 -18.14 49.51 46.69
CA LYS A 568 -19.49 50.05 46.88
C LYS A 568 -19.59 51.48 46.33
N LYS A 569 -20.38 51.69 45.26
CA LYS A 569 -21.27 52.84 45.07
C LYS A 569 -22.12 52.61 43.82
N ILE A 570 -23.43 52.71 43.98
CA ILE A 570 -24.45 52.55 42.94
C ILE A 570 -24.54 53.86 42.16
N LEU A 571 -24.50 53.81 40.82
CA LEU A 571 -24.90 54.91 39.95
C LEU A 571 -26.05 54.45 39.00
N PRO A 572 -27.00 55.32 38.63
CA PRO A 572 -28.18 54.94 37.84
C PRO A 572 -27.88 54.71 36.36
N ILE A 573 -28.72 53.87 35.74
CA ILE A 573 -28.61 53.28 34.38
C ILE A 573 -28.75 54.29 33.22
N GLU A 574 -29.10 55.56 33.47
CA GLU A 574 -29.37 56.54 32.40
C GLU A 574 -28.13 57.20 31.77
N THR A 575 -26.95 57.12 32.39
CA THR A 575 -25.74 57.79 31.85
C THR A 575 -25.04 56.99 30.74
N CYS A 576 -25.22 55.66 30.67
CA CYS A 576 -24.56 54.83 29.65
C CYS A 576 -25.23 54.90 28.27
N TYR A 577 -26.50 55.30 28.19
CA TYR A 577 -27.23 55.39 26.93
C TYR A 577 -26.79 56.58 26.06
N ARG A 578 -26.32 57.67 26.68
CA ARG A 578 -25.88 58.89 25.96
C ARG A 578 -24.44 58.83 25.40
N ALA A 579 -23.60 57.92 25.88
CA ALA A 579 -22.23 57.77 25.35
C ALA A 579 -22.17 56.93 24.05
N PHE A 580 -23.16 56.07 23.80
CA PHE A 580 -23.15 55.17 22.63
C PHE A 580 -23.67 55.83 21.35
N LEU A 581 -24.52 56.87 21.45
CA LEU A 581 -25.05 57.58 20.28
C LEU A 581 -24.04 58.54 19.61
N HIS A 582 -22.89 58.81 20.23
CA HIS A 582 -21.88 59.74 19.68
C HIS A 582 -20.67 59.07 19.00
N MET A 583 -20.56 57.74 18.95
CA MET A 583 -19.44 57.03 18.29
C MET A 583 -19.81 56.40 16.93
N GLY A 584 -20.92 56.83 16.32
CA GLY A 584 -21.37 56.39 15.00
C GLY A 584 -21.28 57.49 13.95
N SER A 585 -20.12 58.13 13.78
CA SER A 585 -19.87 59.09 12.69
C SER A 585 -18.36 59.26 12.51
N SER A 586 -17.78 58.55 11.54
CA SER A 586 -16.42 58.81 11.07
C SER A 586 -16.49 59.35 9.65
N THR A 587 -16.19 60.62 9.40
CA THR A 587 -15.66 61.05 8.09
C THR A 587 -14.86 62.37 8.18
N VAL A 588 -13.54 62.23 8.00
CA VAL A 588 -12.61 63.09 7.22
C VAL A 588 -12.04 64.41 7.81
N LEU A 589 -10.76 64.63 7.44
CA LEU A 589 -9.80 65.72 7.73
C LEU A 589 -9.03 65.53 9.05
N GLY A 590 -7.70 65.58 9.12
CA GLY A 590 -6.67 66.09 8.22
C GLY A 590 -5.44 66.39 9.10
N LEU A 591 -4.24 66.24 8.56
CA LEU A 591 -2.94 66.43 9.21
C LEU A 591 -2.82 67.70 10.10
N GLY A 592 -2.07 67.61 11.21
CA GLY A 592 -1.62 68.81 11.95
C GLY A 592 -0.94 68.55 13.30
N LEU A 593 0.40 68.43 13.27
CA LEU A 593 1.42 68.85 14.25
C LEU A 593 1.02 69.33 15.67
N GLY A 594 1.83 68.92 16.67
CA GLY A 594 2.31 69.88 17.69
C GLY A 594 2.24 69.48 19.19
N PHE A 595 3.37 68.99 19.71
CA PHE A 595 4.05 69.31 20.98
C PHE A 595 3.34 69.86 22.24
N ARG A 596 3.93 69.43 23.38
CA ARG A 596 3.94 69.93 24.78
C ARG A 596 2.84 69.41 25.72
N GLY A 597 3.15 68.93 26.92
CA GLY A 597 4.43 68.82 27.65
C GLY A 597 4.28 67.93 28.87
#